data_AF-A0A1Y0G6F9-F1
#
_entry.id   AF-A0A1Y0G6F9-F1
#
_cell.length_a   1.000
_cell.length_b   1.000
_cell.length_c   1.000
_cell.angle_alpha   90.00
_cell.angle_beta   90.00
_cell.angle_gamma   90.00
#
_symmetry.space_group_name_H-M   'P 1'
#
loop_
_entity.id
_entity.type
_entity.pdbx_description
1 polymer ?
#
loop_
_entity_poly.entity_id
_entity_poly.type
_entity_poly.pdbx_seq_one_letter_code
_entity_poly.pdbx_strand_id
1 'polypeptide(L)'
;MREAVLEELGLMPLWRLRPISETVPDAILQSSESLTPADVELTVVDVLRADGAHGWVLLEKALTGDAAVLFSNMLDAMGLRKTGLRQINYARLNESVTASGVQWLWVVGEKAARHMSESGVPLSLFVSVHPDELVIKPLAKAEVWAGWCSWLRG
;
A
#
# COMPACT_ATOMS: atom_id res chain seq x y z
N MET A 1 -19.06 6.70 -14.69
CA MET A 1 -19.80 5.67 -15.47
C MET A 1 -18.98 4.39 -15.66
N ARG A 2 -17.71 4.45 -16.11
CA ARG A 2 -16.87 3.25 -16.31
C ARG A 2 -16.58 2.44 -15.03
N GLU A 3 -16.32 3.09 -13.90
CA GLU A 3 -16.09 2.42 -12.60
C GLU A 3 -17.33 1.65 -12.12
N ALA A 4 -18.50 2.28 -12.16
CA ALA A 4 -19.78 1.66 -11.82
C ALA A 4 -20.11 0.46 -12.74
N VAL A 5 -19.75 0.54 -14.03
CA VAL A 5 -19.91 -0.58 -14.97
C VAL A 5 -18.95 -1.73 -14.64
N LEU A 6 -17.68 -1.43 -14.33
CA LEU A 6 -16.71 -2.46 -13.94
C LEU A 6 -17.08 -3.13 -12.60
N GLU A 7 -17.66 -2.35 -11.68
CA GLU A 7 -18.23 -2.82 -10.42
C GLU A 7 -19.45 -3.71 -10.63
N GLU A 8 -20.45 -3.27 -11.42
CA GLU A 8 -21.65 -4.07 -11.72
C GLU A 8 -21.32 -5.39 -12.40
N LEU A 9 -20.26 -5.41 -13.22
CA LEU A 9 -19.77 -6.62 -13.87
C LEU A 9 -18.91 -7.51 -12.95
N GLY A 10 -18.68 -7.11 -11.69
CA GLY A 10 -17.83 -7.85 -10.74
C GLY A 10 -16.36 -7.88 -11.14
N LEU A 11 -15.93 -7.01 -12.06
CA LEU A 11 -14.57 -6.97 -12.61
C LEU A 11 -13.61 -6.13 -11.76
N MET A 12 -14.14 -5.34 -10.83
CA MET A 12 -13.37 -4.57 -9.86
C MET A 12 -14.02 -4.66 -8.48
N PRO A 13 -13.27 -4.99 -7.41
CA PRO A 13 -13.78 -4.97 -6.05
C PRO A 13 -14.01 -3.53 -5.58
N LEU A 14 -14.92 -3.39 -4.62
CA LEU A 14 -15.42 -2.11 -4.14
C LEU A 14 -14.41 -1.38 -3.24
N TRP A 15 -13.69 -0.42 -3.82
CA TRP A 15 -12.81 0.53 -3.10
C TRP A 15 -13.49 1.88 -2.87
N ARG A 16 -14.68 1.80 -2.28
CA ARG A 16 -15.44 2.97 -1.85
C ARG A 16 -15.08 3.29 -0.41
N LEU A 17 -15.15 4.56 -0.04
CA LEU A 17 -15.09 4.99 1.35
C LEU A 17 -16.31 4.40 2.07
N ARG A 18 -16.16 3.20 2.61
CA ARG A 18 -17.17 2.56 3.45
C ARG A 18 -16.78 2.79 4.90
N PRO A 19 -17.75 3.15 5.77
CA PRO A 19 -17.51 3.15 7.20
C PRO A 19 -17.09 1.74 7.61
N ILE A 20 -15.94 1.67 8.29
CA ILE A 20 -15.30 0.41 8.69
C ILE A 20 -16.21 -0.21 9.77
N SER A 21 -16.97 -1.25 9.43
CA SER A 21 -17.76 -1.99 10.44
C SER A 21 -16.83 -2.96 11.18
N GLU A 22 -16.49 -2.56 12.41
CA GLU A 22 -15.93 -3.32 13.53
C GLU A 22 -14.64 -4.15 13.34
N THR A 23 -13.67 -3.84 14.22
CA THR A 23 -12.44 -4.59 14.58
C THR A 23 -11.21 -4.51 13.68
N VAL A 24 -10.78 -3.29 13.33
CA VAL A 24 -9.34 -3.02 13.21
C VAL A 24 -8.95 -2.15 14.40
N PRO A 25 -7.98 -2.53 15.24
CA PRO A 25 -7.55 -1.69 16.35
C PRO A 25 -7.21 -0.30 15.84
N ASP A 26 -7.85 0.66 16.49
CA ASP A 26 -7.86 2.11 16.27
C ASP A 26 -6.49 2.77 16.53
N ALA A 27 -5.40 2.11 16.14
CA ALA A 27 -4.09 2.75 16.00
C ALA A 27 -4.07 3.50 14.67
N ILE A 28 -4.96 4.50 14.60
CA ILE A 28 -4.94 5.56 13.62
C ILE A 28 -3.53 6.13 13.63
N LEU A 29 -2.96 6.23 12.43
CA LEU A 29 -1.66 6.75 12.06
C LEU A 29 -1.47 8.19 12.57
N GLN A 30 -1.30 8.36 13.87
CA GLN A 30 -1.08 9.65 14.51
C GLN A 30 0.40 9.85 14.85
N SER A 31 0.91 10.91 14.25
CA SER A 31 2.03 11.74 14.69
C SER A 31 3.43 11.29 14.30
N SER A 32 3.94 11.90 13.23
CA SER A 32 5.37 12.20 13.11
C SER A 32 5.53 13.72 13.28
N GLU A 33 5.92 14.15 14.49
CA GLU A 33 6.45 15.49 14.70
C GLU A 33 7.93 15.52 14.27
N SER A 34 8.19 16.35 13.26
CA SER A 34 9.45 17.07 12.99
C SER A 34 10.75 16.28 13.00
N LEU A 35 11.28 15.93 11.81
CA LEU A 35 12.71 15.65 11.65
C LEU A 35 13.29 16.25 10.37
N THR A 36 14.51 16.75 10.54
CA THR A 36 15.42 17.33 9.56
C THR A 36 15.65 16.40 8.35
N PRO A 37 16.09 16.95 7.19
CA PRO A 37 16.13 16.25 5.88
C PRO A 37 17.03 14.99 5.78
N ALA A 38 17.68 14.55 6.86
CA ALA A 38 18.50 13.33 6.91
C ALA A 38 17.76 12.08 7.44
N ASP A 39 16.58 12.23 8.05
CA ASP A 39 15.79 11.13 8.64
C ASP A 39 14.41 11.03 7.99
N VAL A 40 14.38 10.69 6.69
CA VAL A 40 13.11 10.38 6.02
C VAL A 40 12.67 8.99 6.45
N GLU A 41 11.68 8.94 7.33
CA GLU A 41 11.06 7.70 7.77
C GLU A 41 9.96 7.26 6.79
N LEU A 42 10.05 6.02 6.31
CA LEU A 42 8.98 5.35 5.57
C LEU A 42 8.07 4.63 6.55
N THR A 43 6.77 4.74 6.33
CA THR A 43 5.81 3.89 7.04
C THR A 43 5.71 2.56 6.34
N VAL A 44 5.89 1.48 7.07
CA VAL A 44 5.83 0.10 6.57
C VAL A 44 4.66 -0.62 7.23
N VAL A 45 3.75 -1.09 6.40
CA VAL A 45 2.62 -1.93 6.81
C VAL A 45 2.97 -3.38 6.49
N ASP A 46 3.10 -4.21 7.52
CA ASP A 46 3.24 -5.64 7.32
C ASP A 46 1.88 -6.23 6.92
N VAL A 47 1.88 -7.00 5.85
CA VAL A 47 0.68 -7.62 5.31
C VAL A 47 0.91 -9.08 4.97
N LEU A 48 -0.16 -9.86 5.14
CA LEU A 48 -0.21 -11.25 4.76
C LEU A 48 -1.28 -11.44 3.69
N ARG A 49 -0.90 -12.01 2.55
CA ARG A 49 -1.85 -12.44 1.53
C ARG A 49 -2.62 -13.68 1.98
N ALA A 50 -3.77 -13.93 1.37
CA ALA A 50 -4.60 -15.10 1.64
C ALA A 50 -3.88 -16.45 1.40
N ASP A 51 -2.87 -16.48 0.52
CA ASP A 51 -2.02 -17.65 0.26
C ASP A 51 -0.89 -17.83 1.30
N GLY A 52 -0.81 -16.97 2.30
CA GLY A 52 0.22 -16.98 3.33
C GLY A 52 1.50 -16.23 2.93
N ALA A 53 1.56 -15.61 1.76
CA ALA A 53 2.74 -14.87 1.34
C ALA A 53 2.89 -13.55 2.12
N HIS A 54 4.01 -13.41 2.83
CA HIS A 54 4.33 -12.21 3.60
C HIS A 54 4.90 -11.11 2.70
N GLY A 55 4.36 -9.89 2.84
CA GLY A 55 4.87 -8.74 2.12
C GLY A 55 4.70 -7.45 2.90
N TRP A 56 5.30 -6.40 2.36
CA TRP A 56 5.23 -5.06 2.96
C TRP A 56 4.59 -4.07 2.01
N VAL A 57 3.80 -3.17 2.58
CA VAL A 57 3.39 -1.94 1.89
C VAL A 57 4.24 -0.80 2.40
N LEU A 58 4.96 -0.13 1.49
CA LEU A 58 5.82 1.01 1.78
C LEU A 58 5.09 2.30 1.45
N LEU A 59 4.85 3.14 2.45
CA LEU A 59 4.17 4.43 2.34
C LEU A 59 5.17 5.55 2.59
N GLU A 60 5.36 6.42 1.59
CA GLU A 60 6.20 7.63 1.71
C GLU A 60 5.61 8.70 2.63
N LYS A 61 4.30 8.64 2.83
CA LYS A 61 3.54 9.62 3.60
C LYS A 61 2.52 8.89 4.48
N ALA A 62 2.32 9.41 5.68
CA ALA A 62 1.25 8.93 6.54
C ALA A 62 -0.13 9.11 5.87
N LEU A 63 -0.99 8.11 6.02
CA LEU A 63 -2.36 8.16 5.53
C LEU A 63 -3.24 8.80 6.60
N THR A 64 -4.08 9.77 6.20
CA THR A 64 -5.01 10.45 7.10
C THR A 64 -6.39 10.57 6.46
N GLY A 65 -7.44 10.65 7.29
CA GLY A 65 -8.83 10.82 6.85
C GLY A 65 -9.27 9.78 5.81
N ASP A 66 -9.88 10.25 4.72
CA ASP A 66 -10.41 9.41 3.65
C ASP A 66 -9.36 8.52 2.99
N ALA A 67 -8.10 8.95 2.92
CA ALA A 67 -7.03 8.14 2.33
C ALA A 67 -6.71 6.91 3.18
N ALA A 68 -6.78 7.03 4.51
CA ALA A 68 -6.59 5.89 5.41
C ALA A 68 -7.76 4.88 5.29
N VAL A 69 -9.00 5.39 5.21
CA VAL A 69 -10.19 4.57 4.99
C VAL A 69 -10.11 3.86 3.64
N LEU A 70 -9.76 4.58 2.57
CA LEU A 70 -9.59 4.01 1.23
C LEU A 70 -8.51 2.93 1.22
N PHE A 71 -7.36 3.20 1.83
CA PHE A 71 -6.27 2.23 1.93
C PHE A 71 -6.70 0.93 2.62
N SER A 72 -7.43 1.01 3.74
CA SER A 72 -7.97 -0.18 4.40
C SER A 72 -8.90 -0.96 3.46
N ASN A 73 -9.83 -0.28 2.78
CA ASN A 73 -10.73 -0.92 1.82
C ASN A 73 -9.97 -1.58 0.65
N MET A 74 -8.84 -0.99 0.22
CA MET A 74 -7.98 -1.59 -0.80
C MET A 74 -7.30 -2.86 -0.29
N LEU A 75 -6.74 -2.85 0.92
CA LEU A 75 -6.15 -4.05 1.53
C LEU A 75 -7.17 -5.20 1.59
N ASP A 76 -8.37 -4.93 2.11
CA ASP A 76 -9.43 -5.93 2.23
C ASP A 76 -9.82 -6.51 0.87
N ALA A 77 -10.03 -5.64 -0.12
CA ALA A 77 -10.40 -6.03 -1.46
C ALA A 77 -9.28 -6.78 -2.22
N MET A 78 -8.02 -6.52 -1.89
CA MET A 78 -6.87 -7.24 -2.42
C MET A 78 -6.61 -8.57 -1.67
N GLY A 79 -7.40 -8.88 -0.64
CA GLY A 79 -7.20 -10.08 0.19
C GLY A 79 -5.95 -10.00 1.05
N LEU A 80 -5.59 -8.79 1.49
CA LEU A 80 -4.42 -8.51 2.30
C LEU A 80 -4.84 -8.25 3.75
N ARG A 81 -4.33 -9.07 4.68
CA ARG A 81 -4.52 -8.86 6.11
C ARG A 81 -3.34 -8.10 6.68
N LYS A 82 -3.57 -6.92 7.26
CA LYS A 82 -2.56 -6.19 8.02
C LYS A 82 -2.14 -7.00 9.25
N THR A 83 -0.85 -7.19 9.45
CA THR A 83 -0.24 -7.91 10.59
C THR A 83 0.61 -7.01 11.47
N GLY A 84 1.04 -5.84 10.98
CA GLY A 84 1.93 -4.95 11.70
C GLY A 84 2.05 -3.57 11.07
N LEU A 85 2.68 -2.66 11.81
CA LEU A 85 3.00 -1.31 11.39
C LEU A 85 4.31 -0.89 12.05
N ARG A 86 5.26 -0.35 11.28
CA ARG A 86 6.49 0.24 11.80
C ARG A 86 7.00 1.35 10.90
N GLN A 87 7.98 2.10 11.38
CA GLN A 87 8.74 3.03 10.57
C GLN A 87 10.13 2.47 10.27
N ILE A 88 10.64 2.76 9.08
CA ILE A 88 11.99 2.38 8.66
C ILE A 88 12.67 3.60 8.04
N ASN A 89 13.93 3.85 8.39
CA ASN A 89 14.72 4.87 7.75
C ASN A 89 14.97 4.48 6.28
N TYR A 90 14.70 5.41 5.36
CA TYR A 90 14.88 5.22 3.92
C TYR A 90 16.27 4.68 3.55
N ALA A 91 17.33 5.14 4.23
CA ALA A 91 18.70 4.70 3.98
C ALA A 91 18.96 3.23 4.31
N ARG A 92 18.13 2.62 5.18
CA ARG A 92 18.25 1.21 5.60
C ARG A 92 17.18 0.32 4.99
N LEU A 93 16.44 0.80 4.00
CA LEU A 93 15.33 0.06 3.40
C LEU A 93 15.79 -1.27 2.82
N ASN A 94 16.85 -1.27 2.00
CA ASN A 94 17.35 -2.49 1.34
C ASN A 94 17.84 -3.55 2.33
N GLU A 95 18.56 -3.12 3.37
CA GLU A 95 19.02 -4.00 4.46
C GLU A 95 17.82 -4.60 5.21
N SER A 96 16.83 -3.77 5.55
CA SER A 96 15.64 -4.18 6.28
C SER A 96 14.80 -5.17 5.47
N VAL A 97 14.60 -4.90 4.18
CA VAL A 97 13.89 -5.78 3.25
C VAL A 97 14.59 -7.14 3.17
N THR A 98 15.92 -7.14 3.00
CA THR A 98 16.70 -8.39 2.89
C THR A 98 16.66 -9.21 4.18
N ALA A 99 16.72 -8.55 5.34
CA ALA A 99 16.70 -9.23 6.65
C ALA A 99 15.32 -9.76 7.05
N SER A 100 14.24 -9.23 6.47
CA SER A 100 12.88 -9.52 6.89
C SER A 100 12.26 -10.81 6.35
N GLY A 101 12.84 -11.38 5.29
CA GLY A 101 12.26 -12.53 4.60
C GLY A 101 10.92 -12.22 3.90
N VAL A 102 10.63 -10.95 3.59
CA VAL A 102 9.49 -10.61 2.74
C VAL A 102 9.63 -11.20 1.35
N GLN A 103 8.50 -11.59 0.77
CA GLN A 103 8.46 -12.22 -0.55
C GLN A 103 8.07 -11.22 -1.65
N TRP A 104 7.44 -10.11 -1.28
CA TRP A 104 6.99 -9.08 -2.20
C TRP A 104 6.84 -7.73 -1.49
N LEU A 105 6.86 -6.67 -2.29
CA LEU A 105 6.66 -5.30 -1.81
C LEU A 105 5.60 -4.62 -2.66
N TRP A 106 4.72 -3.87 -1.99
CA TRP A 106 3.88 -2.86 -2.62
C TRP A 106 4.40 -1.48 -2.26
N VAL A 107 4.95 -0.79 -3.25
CA VAL A 107 5.53 0.54 -3.09
C VAL A 107 4.52 1.60 -3.50
N VAL A 108 4.18 2.47 -2.57
CA VAL A 108 3.16 3.50 -2.76
C VAL A 108 3.84 4.87 -2.78
N GLY A 109 3.90 5.46 -3.96
CA GLY A 109 4.64 6.70 -4.22
C GLY A 109 5.82 6.50 -5.17
N GLU A 110 6.21 7.60 -5.82
CA GLU A 110 7.19 7.57 -6.92
C GLU A 110 8.65 7.48 -6.43
N LYS A 111 8.99 8.11 -5.30
CA LYS A 111 10.38 8.18 -4.82
C LYS A 111 10.86 6.82 -4.34
N ALA A 112 10.08 6.16 -3.48
CA ALA A 112 10.32 4.83 -2.97
C ALA A 112 10.33 3.82 -4.12
N ALA A 113 9.43 3.96 -5.10
CA ALA A 113 9.42 3.08 -6.27
C ALA A 113 10.70 3.20 -7.09
N ARG A 114 11.16 4.44 -7.33
CA ARG A 114 12.43 4.70 -8.03
C ARG A 114 13.61 4.11 -7.27
N HIS A 115 13.69 4.34 -5.96
CA HIS A 115 14.77 3.81 -5.14
C HIS A 115 14.79 2.27 -5.09
N MET A 116 13.63 1.62 -4.92
CA MET A 116 13.55 0.16 -4.94
C MET A 116 13.93 -0.40 -6.31
N SER A 117 13.55 0.28 -7.40
CA SER A 117 13.94 -0.13 -8.76
C SER A 117 15.44 -0.02 -8.99
N GLU A 118 16.08 1.00 -8.43
CA GLU A 118 17.54 1.23 -8.52
C GLU A 118 18.35 0.35 -7.55
N SER A 119 17.72 -0.13 -6.46
CA SER A 119 18.40 -0.91 -5.41
C SER A 119 18.90 -2.28 -5.87
N GLY A 120 18.34 -2.83 -6.95
CA GLY A 120 18.66 -4.17 -7.44
C GLY A 120 18.21 -5.32 -6.54
N VAL A 121 17.36 -5.06 -5.54
CA VAL A 121 16.81 -6.11 -4.66
C VAL A 121 15.91 -7.04 -5.50
N PRO A 122 16.17 -8.37 -5.55
CA PRO A 122 15.45 -9.30 -6.41
C PRO A 122 14.11 -9.73 -5.77
N LEU A 123 13.21 -8.77 -5.57
CA LEU A 123 11.87 -9.01 -5.05
C LEU A 123 10.81 -8.61 -6.07
N SER A 124 9.65 -9.26 -5.97
CA SER A 124 8.49 -8.86 -6.76
C SER A 124 7.94 -7.53 -6.23
N LEU A 125 7.94 -6.51 -7.10
CA LEU A 125 7.53 -5.14 -6.77
C LEU A 125 6.21 -4.81 -7.47
N PHE A 126 5.22 -4.41 -6.70
CA PHE A 126 4.03 -3.73 -7.20
C PHE A 126 4.13 -2.25 -6.87
N VAL A 127 3.88 -1.36 -7.83
CA VAL A 127 3.97 0.09 -7.64
C VAL A 127 2.62 0.73 -7.89
N SER A 128 2.21 1.65 -7.03
CA SER A 128 1.00 2.44 -7.23
C SER A 128 1.17 3.90 -6.80
N VAL A 129 0.25 4.75 -7.25
CA VAL A 129 0.06 6.09 -6.71
C VAL A 129 -0.44 6.04 -5.27
N HIS A 130 -0.28 7.15 -4.55
CA HIS A 130 -0.68 7.27 -3.15
C HIS A 130 -2.22 7.32 -2.98
N PRO A 131 -2.80 6.73 -1.90
CA PRO A 131 -4.25 6.77 -1.67
C PRO A 131 -4.85 8.17 -1.63
N ASP A 132 -4.09 9.19 -1.19
CA ASP A 132 -4.51 10.61 -1.27
C ASP A 132 -4.93 11.00 -2.70
N GLU A 133 -4.19 10.53 -3.72
CA GLU A 133 -4.51 10.81 -5.12
C GLU A 133 -5.72 10.01 -5.60
N LEU A 134 -5.87 8.78 -5.11
CA LEU A 134 -6.97 7.89 -5.47
C LEU A 134 -8.31 8.37 -4.94
N VAL A 135 -8.33 9.09 -3.83
CA VAL A 135 -9.54 9.73 -3.29
C VAL A 135 -10.11 10.73 -4.31
N ILE A 136 -9.25 11.50 -4.97
CA ILE A 136 -9.66 12.57 -5.91
C ILE A 136 -9.70 12.13 -7.38
N LYS A 137 -9.05 11.01 -7.74
CA LYS A 137 -8.99 10.47 -9.12
C LYS A 137 -9.59 9.06 -9.19
N PRO A 138 -10.91 8.91 -9.37
CA PRO A 138 -11.56 7.60 -9.44
C PRO A 138 -11.03 6.70 -10.55
N LEU A 139 -10.63 7.26 -11.71
CA LEU A 139 -10.07 6.48 -12.81
C LEU A 139 -8.74 5.79 -12.43
N ALA A 140 -7.93 6.43 -11.58
CA ALA A 140 -6.67 5.86 -11.11
C ALA A 140 -6.90 4.61 -10.23
N LYS A 141 -8.07 4.47 -9.59
CA LYS A 141 -8.44 3.27 -8.84
C LYS A 141 -8.51 2.05 -9.76
N ALA A 142 -9.19 2.17 -10.90
CA ALA A 142 -9.30 1.07 -11.85
C ALA A 142 -7.93 0.64 -12.40
N GLU A 143 -7.02 1.60 -12.62
CA GLU A 143 -5.65 1.33 -13.05
C GLU A 143 -4.85 0.59 -11.98
N VAL A 144 -4.95 1.01 -10.71
CA VAL A 144 -4.29 0.32 -9.59
C VAL A 144 -4.83 -1.11 -9.45
N TRP A 145 -6.14 -1.32 -9.61
CA TRP A 145 -6.71 -2.68 -9.57
C TRP A 145 -6.23 -3.57 -10.71
N ALA A 146 -6.28 -3.04 -11.94
CA ALA A 146 -5.79 -3.75 -13.10
C ALA A 146 -4.30 -4.09 -12.98
N GLY A 147 -3.50 -3.16 -12.44
CA GLY A 147 -2.09 -3.37 -12.11
C GLY A 147 -1.89 -4.49 -11.10
N TRP A 148 -2.60 -4.47 -9.98
CA TRP A 148 -2.54 -5.52 -8.96
C TRP A 148 -2.90 -6.90 -9.54
N CYS A 149 -3.99 -6.97 -10.29
CA CYS A 149 -4.44 -8.21 -10.95
C CYS A 149 -3.44 -8.76 -11.96
N SER A 150 -2.72 -7.89 -12.66
CA SER A 150 -1.70 -8.29 -13.62
C SER A 150 -0.44 -8.76 -12.91
N TRP A 151 -0.04 -8.05 -11.86
CA TRP A 151 1.10 -8.40 -11.02
C TRP A 151 0.94 -9.75 -10.33
N LEU A 152 -0.26 -10.09 -9.84
CA LEU A 152 -0.55 -11.40 -9.24
C LEU A 152 -0.40 -12.59 -10.21
N ARG A 153 -0.43 -12.36 -11.53
CA ARG A 153 -0.34 -13.41 -12.56
C ARG A 153 1.05 -13.58 -13.15
N GLY A 154 1.95 -12.62 -12.92
CA GLY A 154 3.34 -12.64 -13.39
C GLY A 154 4.23 -13.40 -12.41
#